data_AF-A0A914UH87-F1
#
_entry.id   AF-A0A914UH87-F1
#
_cell.length_a   1.000
_cell.length_b   1.000
_cell.length_c   1.000
_cell.angle_alpha   90.00
_cell.angle_beta   90.00
_cell.angle_gamma   90.00
#
_symmetry.space_group_name_H-M   'P 1'
#
loop_
_entity.id
_entity.type
_entity.pdbx_description
1 polymer ?
#
loop_
_entity_poly.entity_id
_entity_poly.type
_entity_poly.pdbx_seq_one_letter_code
_entity_poly.pdbx_strand_id
1 'polypeptide(L)'
;MTLTNSLIVCAILRFKSLREQKEFIIIGGLAFADGLHGLGFLIASVGRLTLIQRGDAFVLKSRWQCATSPWSIIFVFSHSLAGIALVMLSIDRLLAVSIPFRYFKFTNRYAFCIVGAAFAYVVPPVCVSYYLSYQYQTPEFPAYCLSAMGMHPAYYSYFVMFHLVTSFVSVILYIPVLITLRRVSEIIF
;
A
#
# COMPACT_ATOMS: atom_id res chain seq x y z
N MET A 1 10.84 -9.38 -2.62
CA MET A 1 9.54 -9.00 -2.02
C MET A 1 8.38 -9.44 -2.91
N THR A 2 8.36 -9.13 -4.21
CA THR A 2 7.29 -9.54 -5.15
C THR A 2 7.02 -11.04 -5.15
N LEU A 3 8.04 -11.88 -5.36
CA LEU A 3 7.86 -13.34 -5.48
C LEU A 3 7.15 -13.94 -4.24
N THR A 4 7.65 -13.61 -3.05
CA THR A 4 7.10 -14.11 -1.77
C THR A 4 5.67 -13.66 -1.56
N ASN A 5 5.39 -12.37 -1.80
CA ASN A 5 4.06 -11.80 -1.64
C ASN A 5 3.07 -12.38 -2.65
N SER A 6 3.49 -12.59 -3.89
CA SER A 6 2.70 -13.28 -4.90
C SER A 6 2.39 -14.73 -4.51
N LEU A 7 3.34 -15.46 -3.92
CA LEU A 7 3.10 -16.83 -3.42
C LEU A 7 2.07 -16.85 -2.29
N ILE A 8 2.15 -15.92 -1.34
CA ILE A 8 1.18 -15.79 -0.23
C ILE A 8 -0.22 -15.51 -0.78
N VAL A 9 -0.36 -14.52 -1.67
CA VAL A 9 -1.65 -14.19 -2.29
C VAL A 9 -2.20 -15.38 -3.08
N CYS A 10 -1.36 -16.05 -3.87
CA CYS A 10 -1.76 -17.24 -4.62
C CYS A 10 -2.22 -18.39 -3.71
N ALA A 11 -1.52 -18.63 -2.60
CA ALA A 11 -1.91 -19.65 -1.64
C ALA A 11 -3.28 -19.35 -1.01
N ILE A 12 -3.51 -18.10 -0.56
CA ILE A 12 -4.78 -17.69 0.03
C ILE A 12 -5.93 -17.78 -0.99
N LEU A 13 -5.68 -17.43 -2.25
CA LEU A 13 -6.70 -17.55 -3.30
C LEU A 13 -7.03 -19.00 -3.67
N ARG A 14 -6.05 -19.92 -3.56
CA ARG A 14 -6.24 -21.34 -3.88
C ARG A 14 -6.89 -22.14 -2.76
N PHE A 15 -6.51 -21.89 -1.51
CA PHE A 15 -6.98 -22.70 -0.38
C PHE A 15 -8.13 -22.03 0.36
N LYS A 16 -9.33 -22.63 0.26
CA LYS A 16 -10.55 -22.15 0.94
C LYS A 16 -10.38 -22.12 2.47
N SER A 17 -9.69 -23.10 3.04
CA SER A 17 -9.40 -23.18 4.48
C SER A 17 -8.66 -21.94 5.00
N LEU A 18 -7.76 -21.36 4.19
CA LEU A 18 -7.04 -20.13 4.56
C LEU A 18 -7.97 -18.92 4.53
N ARG A 19 -8.90 -18.84 3.57
CA ARG A 19 -9.89 -17.75 3.50
C ARG A 19 -10.95 -17.80 4.59
N GLU A 20 -11.09 -18.94 5.26
CA GLU A 20 -11.99 -19.07 6.40
C GLU A 20 -11.40 -18.45 7.67
N GLN A 21 -10.13 -18.07 7.66
CA GLN A 21 -9.50 -17.35 8.77
C GLN A 21 -9.30 -15.87 8.41
N LYS A 22 -9.91 -14.99 9.21
CA LYS A 22 -9.80 -13.54 9.07
C LYS A 22 -8.36 -13.01 9.05
N GLU A 23 -7.46 -13.65 9.79
CA GLU A 23 -6.05 -13.23 9.87
C GLU A 23 -5.34 -13.38 8.51
N PHE A 24 -5.57 -14.48 7.81
CA PHE A 24 -5.00 -14.71 6.48
C PHE A 24 -5.60 -13.76 5.43
N ILE A 25 -6.85 -13.35 5.57
CA ILE A 25 -7.43 -12.33 4.67
C ILE A 25 -6.71 -10.98 4.84
N ILE A 26 -6.45 -10.56 6.08
CA ILE A 26 -5.74 -9.31 6.38
C ILE A 26 -4.29 -9.39 5.87
N ILE A 27 -3.58 -10.48 6.16
CA ILE A 27 -2.21 -10.71 5.67
C ILE A 27 -2.19 -10.75 4.13
N GLY A 28 -3.18 -11.37 3.50
CA GLY A 28 -3.31 -11.41 2.04
C GLY A 28 -3.50 -10.03 1.43
N GLY A 29 -4.30 -9.16 2.07
CA GLY A 29 -4.47 -7.77 1.64
C GLY A 29 -3.16 -6.96 1.71
N LEU A 30 -2.39 -7.12 2.79
CA LEU A 30 -1.08 -6.49 2.95
C LEU A 30 -0.06 -7.04 1.92
N ALA A 31 0.02 -8.37 1.79
CA ALA A 31 0.90 -9.01 0.81
C ALA A 31 0.56 -8.56 -0.62
N PHE A 32 -0.72 -8.38 -0.94
CA PHE A 32 -1.13 -7.84 -2.23
C PHE A 32 -0.63 -6.39 -2.44
N ALA A 33 -0.78 -5.51 -1.43
CA ALA A 33 -0.29 -4.14 -1.50
C ALA A 33 1.22 -4.06 -1.73
N ASP A 34 2.00 -4.84 -0.96
CA ASP A 34 3.45 -4.90 -1.10
C ASP A 34 3.87 -5.58 -2.42
N GLY A 35 3.10 -6.55 -2.88
CA GLY A 35 3.25 -7.19 -4.18
C GLY A 35 3.10 -6.18 -5.32
N LEU A 36 2.06 -5.33 -5.27
CA LEU A 36 1.89 -4.23 -6.22
C LEU A 36 3.07 -3.26 -6.16
N HIS A 37 3.54 -2.90 -4.96
CA HIS A 37 4.66 -1.98 -4.83
C HIS A 37 5.93 -2.50 -5.51
N GLY A 38 6.27 -3.77 -5.25
CA GLY A 38 7.40 -4.41 -5.90
C GLY A 38 7.21 -4.58 -7.41
N LEU A 39 5.99 -4.85 -7.88
CA LEU A 39 5.67 -4.89 -9.32
C LEU A 39 5.90 -3.53 -9.97
N GLY A 40 5.55 -2.43 -9.30
CA GLY A 40 5.84 -1.07 -9.73
C GLY A 40 7.33 -0.82 -9.96
N PHE A 41 8.19 -1.28 -9.05
CA PHE A 41 9.65 -1.21 -9.21
C PHE A 41 10.16 -2.03 -10.40
N LEU A 42 9.64 -3.24 -10.61
CA LEU A 42 10.02 -4.07 -11.75
C LEU A 42 9.66 -3.39 -13.07
N ILE A 43 8.41 -2.91 -13.20
CA ILE A 43 7.92 -2.21 -14.39
C ILE A 43 8.71 -0.93 -14.63
N ALA A 44 8.97 -0.13 -13.59
CA ALA A 44 9.77 1.08 -13.70
C ALA A 44 11.20 0.78 -14.18
N SER A 45 11.82 -0.27 -13.64
CA SER A 45 13.20 -0.64 -13.97
C SER A 45 13.31 -1.07 -15.43
N VAL A 46 12.43 -1.97 -15.88
CA VAL A 46 12.38 -2.43 -17.29
C VAL A 46 12.04 -1.27 -18.23
N GLY A 47 11.06 -0.43 -17.87
CA GLY A 47 10.66 0.73 -18.66
C GLY A 47 11.80 1.76 -18.82
N ARG A 48 12.58 2.01 -17.77
CA ARG A 48 13.72 2.92 -17.83
C ARG A 48 14.88 2.35 -18.64
N LEU A 49 15.18 1.05 -18.49
CA LEU A 49 16.21 0.40 -19.29
C LEU A 49 15.90 0.45 -20.78
N THR A 50 14.64 0.22 -21.17
CA THR A 50 14.24 0.29 -22.58
C THR A 50 14.31 1.71 -23.14
N LEU A 51 13.98 2.74 -22.36
CA LEU A 51 14.16 4.15 -22.75
C LEU A 51 15.64 4.52 -22.96
N ILE A 52 16.53 4.05 -22.08
CA ILE A 52 17.97 4.29 -22.21
C ILE A 52 18.50 3.59 -23.47
N GLN A 53 18.11 2.34 -23.71
CA GLN A 53 18.54 1.59 -24.90
C GLN A 53 18.08 2.23 -26.21
N ARG A 54 16.93 2.92 -26.22
CA ARG A 54 16.40 3.63 -27.39
C ARG A 54 16.96 5.05 -27.56
N GLY A 55 17.69 5.57 -26.59
CA GLY A 55 18.14 6.97 -26.58
C GLY A 55 17.03 7.98 -26.25
N ASP A 56 15.84 7.51 -25.86
CA ASP A 56 14.66 8.35 -25.60
C ASP A 56 14.60 8.89 -24.17
N ALA A 57 15.60 8.58 -23.33
CA ALA A 57 15.58 8.91 -21.90
C ALA A 57 15.41 10.42 -21.60
N PHE A 58 15.85 11.29 -22.51
CA PHE A 58 15.80 12.75 -22.36
C PHE A 58 14.64 13.41 -23.14
N VAL A 59 13.79 12.63 -23.81
CA VAL A 59 12.62 13.18 -24.50
C VAL A 59 11.68 13.77 -23.46
N LEU A 60 11.27 15.03 -23.66
CA LEU A 60 10.37 15.71 -22.76
C LEU A 60 8.95 15.14 -22.86
N LYS A 61 8.35 14.95 -21.69
CA LYS A 61 7.00 14.45 -21.45
C LYS A 61 6.28 15.43 -20.55
N SER A 62 4.97 15.51 -20.74
CA SER A 62 4.11 16.29 -19.85
C SER A 62 3.91 15.60 -18.52
N ARG A 63 3.53 16.38 -17.50
CA ARG A 63 3.19 15.84 -16.17
C ARG A 63 2.12 14.75 -16.27
N TRP A 64 1.08 14.98 -17.07
CA TRP A 64 0.04 13.98 -17.34
C TRP A 64 0.62 12.68 -17.90
N GLN A 65 1.48 12.74 -18.92
CA GLN A 65 2.11 11.56 -19.50
C GLN A 65 2.93 10.77 -18.47
N CYS A 66 3.66 11.47 -17.61
CA CYS A 66 4.37 10.85 -16.49
C CYS A 66 3.42 10.27 -15.44
N ALA A 67 2.33 10.98 -15.11
CA ALA A 67 1.32 10.51 -14.16
C ALA A 67 0.69 9.19 -14.61
N THR A 68 0.32 9.12 -15.90
CA THR A 68 -0.33 7.95 -16.51
C THR A 68 0.63 6.80 -16.83
N SER A 69 1.92 6.96 -16.55
CA SER A 69 2.85 5.85 -16.73
C SER A 69 2.48 4.68 -15.79
N PRO A 70 2.59 3.42 -16.25
CA PRO A 70 2.11 2.27 -15.48
C PRO A 70 2.81 2.15 -14.12
N TRP A 71 4.11 2.48 -14.06
CA TRP A 71 4.83 2.49 -12.79
C TRP A 71 4.35 3.60 -11.84
N SER A 72 4.08 4.81 -12.34
CA SER A 72 3.57 5.91 -11.50
C SER A 72 2.22 5.56 -10.87
N ILE A 73 1.28 5.01 -11.66
CA ILE A 73 -0.03 4.55 -11.17
C ILE A 73 0.14 3.55 -10.02
N ILE A 74 0.95 2.51 -10.24
CA ILE A 74 1.17 1.46 -9.26
C ILE A 74 1.84 2.01 -8.02
N PHE A 75 2.84 2.89 -8.15
CA PHE A 75 3.55 3.45 -7.00
C PHE A 75 2.64 4.28 -6.10
N VAL A 76 1.88 5.19 -6.70
CA VAL A 76 0.99 6.10 -5.96
C VAL A 76 -0.05 5.32 -5.17
N PHE A 77 -0.64 4.33 -5.82
CA PHE A 77 -1.65 3.49 -5.20
C PHE A 77 -1.07 2.60 -4.10
N SER A 78 0.01 1.86 -4.40
CA SER A 78 0.63 0.92 -3.46
C SER A 78 1.25 1.62 -2.25
N HIS A 79 1.90 2.78 -2.43
CA HIS A 79 2.54 3.52 -1.34
C HIS A 79 1.51 4.03 -0.32
N SER A 80 0.39 4.56 -0.82
CA SER A 80 -0.73 5.02 0.02
C SER A 80 -1.38 3.85 0.77
N LEU A 81 -1.59 2.73 0.06
CA LEU A 81 -2.20 1.53 0.61
C LEU A 81 -1.33 0.89 1.70
N ALA A 82 -0.01 0.85 1.51
CA ALA A 82 0.92 0.30 2.49
C ALA A 82 0.85 1.04 3.85
N GLY A 83 0.79 2.38 3.84
CA GLY A 83 0.67 3.16 5.07
C GLY A 83 -0.61 2.87 5.85
N ILE A 84 -1.76 2.82 5.16
CA ILE A 84 -3.05 2.50 5.80
C ILE A 84 -3.10 1.05 6.28
N ALA A 85 -2.55 0.13 5.48
CA ALA A 85 -2.53 -1.29 5.84
C ALA A 85 -1.76 -1.53 7.14
N LEU A 86 -0.66 -0.80 7.39
CA LEU A 86 0.08 -0.86 8.65
C LEU A 86 -0.76 -0.39 9.85
N VAL A 87 -1.49 0.72 9.71
CA VAL A 87 -2.38 1.21 10.78
C VAL A 87 -3.51 0.22 11.04
N MET A 88 -4.16 -0.28 9.98
CA MET A 88 -5.25 -1.25 10.10
C MET A 88 -4.80 -2.56 10.75
N LEU A 89 -3.61 -3.06 10.40
CA LEU A 89 -3.01 -4.22 11.04
C LEU A 89 -2.75 -3.96 12.52
N SER A 90 -2.22 -2.79 12.87
CA SER A 90 -1.95 -2.41 14.26
C SER A 90 -3.23 -2.34 15.09
N ILE A 91 -4.30 -1.78 14.51
CA ILE A 91 -5.64 -1.74 15.13
C ILE A 91 -6.20 -3.15 15.30
N ASP A 92 -6.12 -4.02 14.28
CA ASP A 92 -6.58 -5.40 14.37
C ASP A 92 -5.87 -6.15 15.52
N ARG A 93 -4.54 -6.02 15.63
CA ARG A 93 -3.77 -6.62 16.73
C ARG A 93 -4.13 -6.01 18.09
N LEU A 94 -4.36 -4.70 18.16
CA LEU A 94 -4.82 -4.05 19.39
C LEU A 94 -6.19 -4.57 19.83
N LEU A 95 -7.13 -4.76 18.90
CA LEU A 95 -8.45 -5.32 19.19
C LEU A 95 -8.37 -6.78 19.63
N ALA A 96 -7.52 -7.57 18.99
CA ALA A 96 -7.30 -8.97 19.36
C ALA A 96 -6.79 -9.13 20.78
N VAL A 97 -5.86 -8.27 21.21
CA VAL A 97 -5.24 -8.34 22.54
C VAL A 97 -6.07 -7.65 23.62
N SER A 98 -6.74 -6.53 23.30
CA SER A 98 -7.51 -5.77 24.30
C SER A 98 -8.87 -6.40 24.61
N ILE A 99 -9.49 -7.08 23.65
CA ILE A 99 -10.87 -7.60 23.80
C ILE A 99 -11.00 -9.01 23.16
N PRO A 100 -10.26 -10.02 23.65
CA PRO A 100 -10.14 -11.33 23.00
C PRO A 100 -11.49 -12.04 22.80
N PHE A 101 -12.37 -11.99 23.81
CA PHE A 101 -13.70 -12.63 23.73
C PHE A 101 -14.62 -12.01 22.68
N ARG A 102 -14.52 -10.70 22.45
CA ARG A 102 -15.31 -10.01 21.42
C ARG A 102 -14.68 -10.19 20.05
N TYR A 103 -13.35 -10.14 20.00
CA TYR A 103 -12.59 -10.38 18.78
C TYR A 103 -12.85 -11.78 18.22
N PHE A 104 -12.94 -12.82 19.06
CA PHE A 104 -13.26 -14.18 18.61
C PHE A 104 -14.60 -14.28 17.88
N LYS A 105 -15.59 -13.44 18.23
CA LYS A 105 -16.90 -13.38 17.56
C LYS A 105 -16.86 -12.67 16.20
N PHE A 106 -15.78 -11.98 15.85
CA PHE A 106 -15.67 -11.32 14.55
C PHE A 106 -15.51 -12.36 13.43
N THR A 107 -16.33 -12.21 12.40
CA THR A 107 -16.37 -13.11 11.24
C THR A 107 -15.45 -12.62 10.12
N ASN A 108 -15.25 -13.44 9.09
CA ASN A 108 -14.41 -13.08 7.93
C ASN A 108 -14.92 -11.85 7.18
N ARG A 109 -16.21 -11.52 7.30
CA ARG A 109 -16.78 -10.28 6.74
C ARG A 109 -16.06 -9.06 7.28
N TYR A 110 -15.68 -9.04 8.55
CA TYR A 110 -14.91 -7.96 9.15
C TYR A 110 -13.55 -7.76 8.44
N ALA A 111 -12.82 -8.85 8.16
CA ALA A 111 -11.53 -8.76 7.47
C ALA A 111 -11.69 -8.23 6.04
N PHE A 112 -12.67 -8.72 5.29
CA PHE A 112 -12.97 -8.19 3.96
C PHE A 112 -13.39 -6.72 4.00
N CYS A 113 -14.18 -6.30 5.00
CA CYS A 113 -14.56 -4.90 5.19
C CYS A 113 -13.35 -4.02 5.49
N ILE A 114 -12.42 -4.45 6.35
CA ILE A 114 -11.21 -3.67 6.66
C ILE A 114 -10.31 -3.53 5.44
N VAL A 115 -10.00 -4.65 4.78
CA VAL A 115 -9.17 -4.62 3.58
C VAL A 115 -9.84 -3.76 2.50
N GLY A 116 -11.12 -3.98 2.23
CA GLY A 116 -11.91 -3.19 1.29
C GLY A 116 -11.96 -1.69 1.64
N ALA A 117 -12.11 -1.34 2.92
CA ALA A 117 -12.09 0.05 3.39
C ALA A 117 -10.73 0.71 3.15
N ALA A 118 -9.62 -0.01 3.36
CA ALA A 118 -8.28 0.50 3.07
C ALA A 118 -8.13 0.84 1.57
N PHE A 119 -8.57 -0.05 0.68
CA PHE A 119 -8.60 0.21 -0.76
C PHE A 119 -9.50 1.39 -1.11
N ALA A 120 -10.72 1.43 -0.59
CA ALA A 120 -11.69 2.48 -0.86
C ALA A 120 -11.19 3.86 -0.41
N TYR A 121 -10.47 3.94 0.72
CA TYR A 121 -9.90 5.19 1.22
C TYR A 121 -8.79 5.75 0.32
N VAL A 122 -7.99 4.89 -0.31
CA VAL A 122 -6.89 5.33 -1.19
C VAL A 122 -7.40 5.89 -2.52
N VAL A 123 -8.54 5.43 -3.03
CA VAL A 123 -9.02 5.81 -4.36
C VAL A 123 -9.25 7.33 -4.50
N PRO A 124 -9.99 8.03 -3.61
CA PRO A 124 -10.25 9.46 -3.76
C PRO A 124 -9.00 10.35 -3.87
N PRO A 125 -8.00 10.31 -2.96
CA PRO A 125 -6.83 11.17 -3.06
C PRO A 125 -6.01 10.87 -4.33
N VAL A 126 -5.99 9.61 -4.79
CA VAL A 126 -5.36 9.23 -6.05
C VAL A 126 -6.10 9.86 -7.22
N CYS A 127 -7.43 9.73 -7.31
CA CYS A 127 -8.24 10.37 -8.35
C CYS A 127 -8.04 11.88 -8.42
N VAL A 128 -8.00 12.57 -7.27
CA VAL A 128 -7.76 14.02 -7.22
C VAL A 128 -6.34 14.35 -7.72
N SER A 129 -5.34 13.55 -7.34
CA SER A 129 -3.99 13.73 -7.87
C SER A 129 -3.92 13.60 -9.39
N TYR A 130 -4.65 12.65 -9.98
CA TYR A 130 -4.71 12.50 -11.45
C TYR A 130 -5.42 13.68 -12.12
N TYR A 131 -6.53 14.13 -11.54
CA TYR A 131 -7.26 15.30 -12.05
C TYR A 131 -6.36 16.55 -12.09
N LEU A 132 -5.58 16.78 -11.04
CA LEU A 132 -4.64 17.90 -11.01
C LEU A 132 -3.50 17.72 -12.01
N SER A 133 -2.93 16.51 -12.13
CA SER A 133 -1.90 16.24 -13.14
C SER A 133 -2.41 16.41 -14.58
N TYR A 134 -3.70 16.19 -14.83
CA TYR A 134 -4.30 16.39 -16.15
C TYR A 134 -4.35 17.87 -16.57
N GLN A 135 -4.48 18.80 -15.62
CA GLN A 135 -4.52 20.24 -15.90
C GLN A 135 -3.18 20.80 -16.41
N TYR A 136 -2.06 20.11 -16.14
CA TYR A 136 -0.71 20.55 -16.52
C TYR A 136 -0.14 19.66 -17.63
N GLN A 137 -0.39 20.03 -18.88
CA GLN A 137 0.05 19.29 -20.07
C GLN A 137 1.35 19.82 -20.70
N THR A 138 2.01 20.79 -20.07
CA THR A 138 3.29 21.33 -20.55
C THR A 138 4.40 20.27 -20.48
N PRO A 139 5.16 20.04 -21.57
CA PRO A 139 6.27 19.09 -21.58
C PRO A 139 7.48 19.67 -20.85
N GLU A 140 7.71 19.22 -19.62
CA GLU A 140 8.75 19.75 -18.73
C GLU A 140 9.70 18.66 -18.20
N PHE A 141 9.28 17.38 -18.27
CA PHE A 141 9.96 16.29 -17.56
C PHE A 141 10.56 15.26 -18.51
N PRO A 142 11.68 14.62 -18.17
CA PRO A 142 12.26 13.57 -18.99
C PRO A 142 11.42 12.28 -18.98
N ALA A 143 11.51 11.50 -20.06
CA ALA A 143 10.67 10.32 -20.31
C ALA A 143 10.78 9.20 -19.26
N TYR A 144 11.85 9.15 -18.46
CA TYR A 144 11.99 8.17 -17.39
C TYR A 144 11.03 8.39 -16.20
N CYS A 145 10.34 9.54 -16.17
CA CYS A 145 9.20 9.88 -15.32
C CYS A 145 9.28 9.29 -13.91
N LEU A 146 10.05 9.94 -13.02
CA LEU A 146 9.99 9.63 -11.59
C LEU A 146 8.59 9.93 -11.04
N SER A 147 8.11 9.16 -10.07
CA SER A 147 6.77 9.36 -9.49
C SER A 147 6.58 10.79 -8.94
N ALA A 148 7.66 11.40 -8.43
CA ALA A 148 7.65 12.80 -7.99
C ALA A 148 7.39 13.81 -9.13
N MET A 149 7.74 13.47 -10.37
CA MET A 149 7.54 14.32 -11.56
C MET A 149 6.13 14.18 -12.15
N GLY A 150 5.49 13.03 -11.98
CA GLY A 150 4.13 12.76 -12.48
C GLY A 150 3.01 13.36 -11.63
N MET A 151 3.31 13.87 -10.44
CA MET A 151 2.32 14.37 -9.47
C MET A 151 2.55 15.84 -9.17
N HIS A 152 1.50 16.59 -8.87
CA HIS A 152 1.64 17.96 -8.35
C HIS A 152 2.50 17.96 -7.08
N PRO A 153 3.49 18.86 -6.91
CA PRO A 153 4.45 18.81 -5.79
C PRO A 153 3.79 18.84 -4.40
N ALA A 154 2.68 19.57 -4.27
CA ALA A 154 1.88 19.57 -3.04
C ALA A 154 1.26 18.19 -2.73
N TYR A 155 0.76 17.47 -3.74
CA TYR A 155 0.18 16.13 -3.58
C TYR A 155 1.24 15.06 -3.35
N TYR A 156 2.39 15.17 -4.01
CA TYR A 156 3.51 14.29 -3.73
C TYR A 156 3.93 14.39 -2.25
N SER A 157 4.09 15.62 -1.75
CA SER A 157 4.40 15.87 -0.35
C SER A 157 3.31 15.35 0.59
N TYR A 158 2.03 15.51 0.23
CA TYR A 158 0.91 14.95 0.97
C TYR A 158 1.00 13.43 1.10
N PHE A 159 1.24 12.69 0.00
CA PHE A 159 1.32 11.22 0.05
C PHE A 159 2.52 10.73 0.88
N VAL A 160 3.67 11.39 0.77
CA VAL A 160 4.85 11.07 1.58
C VAL A 160 4.57 11.32 3.07
N MET A 161 4.02 12.49 3.42
CA MET A 161 3.68 12.82 4.81
C MET A 161 2.60 11.89 5.36
N PHE A 162 1.59 11.57 4.55
CA PHE A 162 0.54 10.63 4.92
C PHE A 162 1.11 9.25 5.24
N HIS A 163 2.02 8.74 4.41
CA HIS A 163 2.67 7.46 4.65
C HIS A 163 3.54 7.48 5.91
N LEU A 164 4.30 8.56 6.13
CA LEU A 164 5.13 8.73 7.32
C LEU A 164 4.27 8.78 8.60
N VAL A 165 3.21 9.57 8.61
CA VAL A 165 2.30 9.72 9.75
C VAL A 165 1.60 8.40 10.06
N THR A 166 1.06 7.71 9.04
CA THR A 166 0.41 6.41 9.24
C THR A 166 1.37 5.34 9.75
N SER A 167 2.60 5.30 9.22
CA SER A 167 3.64 4.41 9.72
C SER A 167 4.00 4.72 11.18
N PHE A 168 4.14 5.99 11.56
CA PHE A 168 4.44 6.38 12.94
C PHE A 168 3.29 6.04 13.90
N VAL A 169 2.04 6.30 13.50
CA VAL A 169 0.84 5.91 14.25
C VAL A 169 0.79 4.39 14.44
N SER A 170 1.17 3.60 13.43
CA SER A 170 1.21 2.14 13.55
C SER A 170 2.16 1.68 14.67
N VAL A 171 3.34 2.30 14.79
CA VAL A 171 4.32 2.00 15.84
C VAL A 171 3.75 2.34 17.22
N ILE A 172 3.14 3.52 17.36
CA ILE A 172 2.51 3.93 18.63
C ILE A 172 1.42 2.93 19.05
N LEU A 173 0.59 2.48 18.11
CA LEU A 173 -0.47 1.51 18.36
C LEU A 173 0.08 0.12 18.74
N TYR A 174 1.29 -0.23 18.31
CA TYR A 174 1.94 -1.49 18.70
C TYR A 174 2.49 -1.49 20.14
N ILE A 175 2.80 -0.33 20.71
CA ILE A 175 3.27 -0.22 22.11
C ILE A 175 2.28 -0.85 23.11
N PRO A 176 0.98 -0.49 23.15
CA PRO A 176 0.02 -1.11 24.07
C PRO A 176 -0.20 -2.60 23.81
N VAL A 177 -0.07 -3.04 22.55
CA VAL A 177 -0.12 -4.47 22.19
C VAL A 177 1.01 -5.22 22.91
N LEU A 178 2.24 -4.73 22.82
CA LEU A 178 3.40 -5.35 23.47
C LEU A 178 3.29 -5.37 24.99
N ILE A 179 2.83 -4.28 25.61
CA ILE A 179 2.64 -4.20 27.06
C ILE A 179 1.62 -5.24 27.53
N THR A 180 0.48 -5.34 26.83
CA THR A 180 -0.59 -6.27 27.21
C THR A 180 -0.18 -7.71 26.97
N LEU A 181 0.53 -7.99 25.87
CA LEU A 181 1.05 -9.32 25.58
C LEU A 181 2.05 -9.80 26.66
N ARG A 182 2.93 -8.91 27.13
CA ARG A 182 3.86 -9.22 28.23
C ARG A 182 3.14 -9.56 29.53
N ARG A 183 2.14 -8.76 29.91
CA ARG A 183 1.32 -9.03 31.11
C ARG A 183 0.62 -10.38 31.04
N VAL A 184 0.04 -10.73 29.88
CA VAL A 184 -0.61 -12.03 29.70
C VAL A 184 0.41 -13.17 29.78
N SER A 185 1.61 -12.99 29.22
CA SER A 185 2.69 -13.98 29.31
C SER A 185 3.16 -14.24 30.74
N GLU A 186 3.25 -13.20 31.58
CA GLU A 186 3.62 -13.31 33.00
C GLU A 186 2.53 -13.95 33.88
N ILE A 187 1.28 -14.00 33.42
CA ILE A 187 0.18 -14.65 34.15
C ILE A 187 0.11 -16.16 33.83
N ILE A 188 0.62 -16.56 32.66
CA ILE A 188 0.53 -17.96 32.16
C ILE A 188 1.75 -18.80 32.59
N PHE A 189 2.88 -18.19 32.95
CA PHE A 189 4.10 -18.84 33.45
C PHE A 189 4.33 -18.51 34.92
#